data_AF-A0A2J7VE69-F1
#
_entry.id   AF-A0A2J7VE69-F1
#
_cell.length_a   1.000
_cell.length_b   1.000
_cell.length_c   1.000
_cell.angle_alpha   90.00
_cell.angle_beta   90.00
_cell.angle_gamma   90.00
#
_symmetry.space_group_name_H-M   'P 1'
#
loop_
_entity.id
_entity.type
_entity.pdbx_description
1 polymer ?
#
loop_
_entity_poly.entity_id
_entity_poly.type
_entity_poly.pdbx_seq_one_letter_code
_entity_poly.pdbx_strand_id
1 'polypeptide(L)' 'MKSVSCPVCAWSGWVCEVHTDRPSEVATEGGCSCGGAAAPCKCNPDAVYDFAAVFAAVDPESVKDWVH' A
#
# COMPACT_ATOMS: atom_id res chain seq x y z
N MET A 1 3.26 15.93 1.14
CA MET A 1 4.16 15.41 0.08
C MET A 1 4.63 14.01 0.47
N LYS A 2 4.25 12.99 -0.32
CA LYS A 2 4.66 11.60 -0.12
C LYS A 2 6.15 11.44 -0.42
N SER A 3 6.96 11.20 0.60
CA SER A 3 8.35 10.75 0.39
C SER A 3 8.35 9.27 0.05
N VAL A 4 8.81 8.93 -1.15
CA VAL A 4 8.88 7.56 -1.67
C VAL A 4 9.76 6.68 -0.78
N SER A 5 10.74 7.26 -0.08
CA SER A 5 11.76 6.54 0.71
C SER A 5 11.59 6.65 2.24
N CYS A 6 10.36 6.56 2.77
CA CYS A 6 10.14 6.66 4.21
C CYS A 6 10.37 5.30 4.91
N PRO A 7 11.40 5.16 5.78
CA PRO A 7 11.69 3.89 6.46
C PRO A 7 10.67 3.55 7.55
N VAL A 8 10.00 4.55 8.15
CA VAL A 8 9.01 4.36 9.23
C VAL A 8 7.82 3.52 8.76
N CYS A 9 7.33 3.79 7.56
CA CYS A 9 6.22 3.05 6.97
C CYS A 9 6.68 1.97 5.98
N ALA A 10 7.98 1.67 5.91
CA ALA A 10 8.56 0.77 4.92
C ALA A 10 8.04 1.06 3.50
N TRP A 11 8.12 2.33 3.06
CA TRP A 11 7.73 2.79 1.72
C TRP A 11 6.23 2.63 1.37
N SER A 12 5.44 1.99 2.22
CA SER A 12 4.01 1.74 1.98
C SER A 12 3.16 3.01 2.05
N GLY A 13 3.57 3.97 2.87
CA GLY A 13 2.77 5.15 3.23
C GLY A 13 1.84 4.91 4.43
N TRP A 14 1.89 3.75 5.07
CA TRP A 14 0.99 3.35 6.16
C TRP A 14 1.75 2.87 7.41
N VAL A 15 1.24 3.22 8.60
CA VAL A 15 1.75 2.79 9.91
C VAL A 15 0.63 2.14 10.71
N CYS A 16 0.96 1.39 11.76
CA CYS A 16 -0.05 0.94 12.71
C CYS A 16 -0.61 2.16 13.47
N GLU A 17 -1.94 2.28 13.59
CA GLU A 17 -2.57 3.39 14.32
C GLU A 17 -2.17 3.41 15.81
N VAL A 18 -1.91 2.23 16.38
CA VAL A 18 -1.46 2.06 17.77
C VAL A 18 0.03 2.35 17.92
N HIS A 19 0.82 2.01 16.89
CA HIS A 19 2.27 2.13 16.90
C HIS A 19 2.74 2.94 15.69
N THR A 20 2.60 4.26 15.80
CA THR A 20 2.82 5.21 14.70
C THR A 20 4.27 5.32 14.22
N ASP A 21 5.18 4.61 14.86
CA ASP A 21 6.62 4.52 14.58
C ASP A 21 7.01 3.28 13.78
N ARG A 22 6.05 2.40 13.44
CA ARG A 22 6.30 1.18 12.66
C ARG A 22 5.24 0.91 11.57
N PRO A 23 5.55 0.09 10.55
CA PRO A 23 4.63 -0.17 9.44
C PRO A 23 3.32 -0.87 9.84
N SER A 24 2.28 -0.71 9.02
CA SER A 24 0.98 -1.39 9.19
C SER A 24 0.95 -2.76 8.50
N GLU A 25 0.12 -3.69 8.99
CA GLU A 25 -0.09 -5.03 8.40
C GLU A 25 -0.82 -5.00 7.05
N VAL A 26 -1.42 -3.87 6.68
CA VAL A 26 -2.37 -3.79 5.56
C VAL A 26 -1.66 -3.70 4.20
N ALA A 27 -0.34 -3.48 4.19
CA ALA A 27 0.38 -3.08 2.98
C ALA A 27 1.54 -4.01 2.56
N THR A 28 1.45 -5.34 2.77
CA THR A 28 2.29 -6.42 2.15
C THR A 28 3.38 -7.12 3.00
N GLU A 29 3.02 -7.82 4.09
CA GLU A 29 3.93 -8.74 4.85
C GLU A 29 5.00 -8.11 5.77
N GLY A 30 4.77 -6.90 6.25
CA GLY A 30 5.56 -6.33 7.34
C GLY A 30 4.70 -5.42 8.19
N GLY A 31 4.16 -5.93 9.30
CA GLY A 31 3.26 -5.15 10.13
C GLY A 31 3.31 -5.46 11.61
N CYS A 32 2.59 -4.62 12.36
CA CYS A 32 2.55 -4.67 13.79
C CYS A 32 1.56 -5.72 14.30
N SER A 33 2.10 -6.77 14.94
CA SER A 33 1.38 -7.92 15.51
C SER A 33 0.37 -7.61 16.64
N CYS A 34 -0.01 -6.36 16.83
CA CYS A 34 -0.97 -5.94 17.85
C CYS A 34 -2.42 -5.93 17.35
N GLY A 35 -2.66 -6.16 16.05
CA GLY A 35 -3.99 -6.17 15.45
C GLY A 35 -4.65 -4.79 15.28
N GLY A 36 -3.88 -3.70 15.39
CA GLY A 36 -4.37 -2.34 15.17
C GLY A 36 -4.50 -2.01 13.68
N ALA A 37 -5.43 -1.12 13.31
CA ALA A 37 -5.65 -0.77 11.91
C ALA A 37 -4.48 0.05 11.31
N ALA A 38 -4.49 0.19 9.99
CA ALA A 38 -3.57 1.08 9.29
C ALA A 38 -4.00 2.55 9.43
N ALA A 39 -3.04 3.41 9.71
CA ALA A 39 -3.17 4.86 9.67
C ALA A 39 -2.18 5.46 8.67
N PRO A 40 -2.47 6.64 8.09
CA PRO A 40 -1.53 7.33 7.22
C PRO A 40 -0.23 7.65 7.95
N CYS A 41 0.90 7.34 7.32
CA CYS A 41 2.19 7.77 7.84
C CYS A 41 2.30 9.30 7.81
N LYS A 42 3.11 9.90 8.69
CA LYS A 42 3.43 11.34 8.62
C LYS A 42 4.04 11.76 7.29
N CYS A 43 4.71 10.85 6.58
CA CYS A 43 5.22 11.12 5.24
C CYS A 43 4.11 11.12 4.17
N ASN A 44 2.93 10.59 4.46
CA ASN A 44 1.78 10.49 3.57
C ASN A 44 0.49 10.96 4.29
N PRO A 45 0.43 12.22 4.77
CA PRO A 45 -0.67 12.70 5.61
C PRO A 45 -2.02 12.69 4.90
N ASP A 46 -1.99 12.80 3.57
CA ASP A 46 -3.18 12.85 2.70
C ASP A 46 -3.64 11.45 2.26
N ALA A 47 -3.03 10.38 2.80
CA ALA A 47 -3.32 8.99 2.46
C ALA A 47 -3.29 8.69 0.95
N VAL A 48 -2.46 9.43 0.19
CA VAL A 48 -2.36 9.29 -1.26
C VAL A 48 -1.64 7.99 -1.59
N TYR A 49 -2.30 7.12 -2.32
CA TYR A 49 -1.73 5.91 -2.88
C TYR A 49 -1.98 5.89 -4.38
N ASP A 50 -1.00 5.38 -5.12
CA ASP A 50 -1.09 5.21 -6.56
C ASP A 50 -1.28 3.71 -6.79
N PHE A 51 -2.38 3.33 -7.44
CA PHE A 51 -2.65 1.95 -7.78
C PHE A 51 -2.88 1.85 -9.29
N ALA A 52 -2.19 0.90 -9.92
CA ALA A 52 -2.52 0.48 -11.26
C ALA A 52 -3.60 -0.61 -11.14
N ALA A 53 -4.83 -0.30 -11.51
CA ALA A 53 -5.86 -1.33 -11.66
C ALA A 53 -5.51 -2.18 -12.89
N VAL A 54 -5.18 -3.45 -12.67
CA VAL A 54 -5.00 -4.43 -13.75
C VAL A 54 -6.34 -5.12 -13.97
N PHE A 55 -6.95 -4.87 -15.13
CA PHE A 55 -8.16 -5.58 -15.56
C PHE A 55 -7.75 -6.77 -16.42
N ALA A 56 -7.88 -7.99 -15.88
CA ALA A 56 -7.73 -9.20 -16.67
C ALA A 56 -9.10 -9.59 -17.25
N ALA A 57 -9.17 -9.73 -18.57
CA ALA A 57 -10.33 -10.30 -19.22
C ALA A 57 -10.42 -11.80 -18.89
N VAL A 58 -11.57 -12.25 -18.40
CA VAL A 58 -11.83 -13.69 -18.16
C VAL A 58 -12.28 -14.42 -19.42
N ASP A 59 -12.65 -13.66 -20.46
CA ASP A 59 -12.93 -14.17 -21.79
C ASP A 59 -11.72 -13.90 -22.70
N PRO A 60 -11.00 -14.95 -23.16
CA PRO A 60 -9.83 -14.82 -24.03
C PRO A 60 -10.10 -14.05 -25.32
N GLU A 61 -11.33 -14.09 -25.86
CA GLU A 61 -11.69 -13.38 -27.09
C GLU A 61 -11.79 -11.86 -26.89
N SER A 62 -11.92 -11.41 -25.65
CA SER A 62 -12.01 -9.99 -25.28
C SER A 62 -10.65 -9.35 -24.93
N VAL A 63 -9.56 -10.11 -25.02
CA VAL A 63 -8.20 -9.61 -24.78
C VAL A 63 -7.76 -8.69 -25.91
N LYS A 64 -7.50 -7.43 -25.58
CA LYS A 64 -7.05 -6.41 -26.55
C LYS A 64 -5.55 -6.47 -26.82
N ASP A 65 -4.77 -6.76 -25.79
CA ASP A 65 -3.32 -6.85 -25.85
C ASP A 65 -2.82 -7.92 -24.89
N TRP A 66 -1.89 -8.75 -25.38
CA TRP A 66 -1.21 -9.75 -24.56
C TRP A 66 0.10 -9.16 -24.06
N VAL A 67 0.30 -9.21 -22.74
CA VAL A 67 1.56 -8.81 -22.11
C VAL A 67 2.48 -10.03 -22.13
N HIS A 68 3.61 -9.92 -22.84
CA HIS A 68 4.64 -10.96 -22.97
C HIS A 68 5.72 -10.86 -21.89
#